data_AF-A0A090S6Y0-F1
#
_entry.id   AF-A0A090S6Y0-F1
#
_cell.length_a   1.000
_cell.length_b   1.000
_cell.length_c   1.000
_cell.angle_alpha   90.00
_cell.angle_beta   90.00
_cell.angle_gamma   90.00
#
_symmetry.space_group_name_H-M   'P 1'
#
loop_
_entity.id
_entity.type
_entity.pdbx_description
1 polymer ?
#
loop_
_entity_poly.entity_id
_entity_poly.type
_entity_poly.pdbx_seq_one_letter_code
_entity_poly.pdbx_strand_id
1 'polypeptide(L)'
;MGNITTVDFINPGGLEPIGQNLYLPTGASGDPNEGVPGLDGFGQIRQSTLESSNVNVTEELVNMIEAQRVYEMNSKVISSVDKMMSFANQQL
;
A
#
# COMPACT_ATOMS: atom_id res chain seq x y z
N MET A 1 28.99 2.11 24.55
CA MET A 1 28.04 3.13 24.06
C MET A 1 28.02 3.00 22.54
N GLY A 2 27.06 2.27 22.01
CA GLY A 2 26.88 2.13 20.55
C GLY A 2 25.75 3.07 20.12
N ASN A 3 25.95 3.79 19.03
CA ASN A 3 24.86 4.53 18.38
C ASN A 3 24.18 3.62 17.37
N ILE A 4 22.86 3.71 17.31
CA ILE A 4 22.07 3.09 16.24
C ILE A 4 22.25 3.97 15.01
N THR A 5 22.72 3.39 13.91
CA THR A 5 22.75 4.05 12.60
C THR A 5 21.41 3.86 11.92
N THR A 6 20.97 4.88 11.18
CA THR A 6 19.76 4.82 10.35
C THR A 6 20.20 4.74 8.91
N VAL A 7 19.41 4.06 8.07
CA VAL A 7 19.66 3.97 6.64
C VAL A 7 18.52 4.67 5.91
N ASP A 8 18.86 5.54 4.98
CA ASP A 8 17.91 6.19 4.08
C ASP A 8 18.09 5.68 2.65
N PHE A 9 16.99 5.65 1.91
CA PHE A 9 16.96 5.20 0.51
C PHE A 9 16.38 6.31 -0.35
N ILE A 10 16.99 6.54 -1.51
CA ILE A 10 16.54 7.57 -2.46
C ILE A 10 15.08 7.33 -2.87
N ASN A 11 14.68 6.07 -3.02
CA ASN A 11 13.31 5.69 -3.35
C ASN A 11 12.76 4.60 -2.42
N PRO A 12 12.00 4.95 -1.37
CA PRO A 12 11.40 3.97 -0.46
C PRO A 12 10.31 3.10 -1.15
N GLY A 13 9.69 3.58 -2.23
CA GLY A 13 8.70 2.79 -2.98
C GLY A 13 9.31 1.68 -3.84
N GLY A 14 10.63 1.70 -4.05
CA GLY A 14 11.37 0.64 -4.73
C GLY A 14 11.82 -0.49 -3.81
N LEU A 15 11.57 -0.39 -2.51
CA LEU A 15 11.95 -1.42 -1.54
C LEU A 15 11.03 -2.63 -1.66
N GLU A 16 11.62 -3.82 -1.60
CA GLU A 16 10.86 -5.07 -1.63
C GLU A 16 10.42 -5.46 -0.20
N PRO A 17 9.11 -5.54 0.08
CA PRO A 17 8.63 -5.95 1.39
C PRO A 17 8.78 -7.47 1.57
N ILE A 18 9.63 -7.89 2.52
CA ILE A 18 9.79 -9.31 2.89
C ILE A 18 8.89 -9.73 4.07
N GLY A 19 8.06 -8.82 4.57
CA GLY A 19 7.12 -9.04 5.66
C GLY A 19 7.67 -8.62 7.03
N GLN A 20 6.80 -8.65 8.06
CA GLN A 20 7.13 -8.20 9.43
C GLN A 20 7.67 -6.75 9.52
N ASN A 21 7.26 -5.86 8.60
CA ASN A 21 7.79 -4.50 8.45
C ASN A 21 9.27 -4.46 8.05
N LEU A 22 9.82 -5.55 7.54
CA LEU A 22 11.17 -5.62 6.98
C LEU A 22 11.13 -5.40 5.47
N TYR A 23 12.15 -4.71 4.97
CA TYR A 23 12.29 -4.32 3.58
C TYR A 23 13.68 -4.70 3.07
N LEU A 24 13.76 -5.18 1.83
CA LEU A 24 15.02 -5.41 1.13
C LEU A 24 15.28 -4.29 0.12
N PRO A 25 16.55 -3.83 0.02
CA PRO A 25 16.95 -2.94 -1.05
C PRO A 25 16.90 -3.65 -2.39
N THR A 26 16.37 -2.99 -3.40
CA THR A 26 16.37 -3.47 -4.79
C THR A 26 17.12 -2.48 -5.68
N GLY A 27 17.38 -2.86 -6.93
CA GLY A 27 17.93 -1.91 -7.91
C GLY A 27 17.05 -0.68 -8.16
N ALA A 28 15.76 -0.73 -7.78
CA ALA A 28 14.82 0.39 -7.91
C ALA A 28 14.79 1.33 -6.68
N SER A 29 15.29 0.89 -5.51
CA SER A 29 15.39 1.74 -4.31
C SER A 29 16.64 2.62 -4.28
N GLY A 30 17.67 2.23 -5.05
CA GLY A 30 19.01 2.82 -4.98
C GLY A 30 19.85 2.24 -3.84
N ASP A 31 21.08 2.74 -3.73
CA ASP A 31 22.03 2.30 -2.70
C ASP A 31 21.60 2.78 -1.30
N PRO A 32 21.82 1.95 -0.25
CA PRO A 32 21.58 2.34 1.14
C PRO A 32 22.54 3.45 1.58
N ASN A 33 22.01 4.59 2.02
CA ASN A 33 22.81 5.64 2.64
C ASN A 33 22.72 5.53 4.17
N GLU A 34 23.78 5.03 4.80
CA GLU A 34 23.87 4.96 6.26
C GLU A 34 24.26 6.32 6.85
N GLY A 35 23.57 6.73 7.92
CA GLY A 35 23.77 8.00 8.58
C GLY A 35 23.52 7.95 10.08
N VAL A 36 23.98 8.99 10.78
CA VAL A 36 23.70 9.17 12.20
C VAL A 36 22.37 9.92 12.34
N PRO A 37 21.39 9.38 13.09
CA PRO A 37 20.10 10.06 13.28
C PRO A 37 20.27 11.44 13.91
N GLY A 38 19.66 12.47 13.30
CA GLY A 38 19.76 13.88 13.72
C GLY A 38 20.90 14.68 13.07
N LEU A 39 21.75 14.06 12.24
CA LEU A 39 22.77 14.71 11.41
C LEU A 39 22.43 14.51 9.92
N ASP A 40 22.97 15.35 9.04
CA ASP A 40 22.84 15.23 7.57
C ASP A 40 21.41 15.04 7.02
N GLY A 41 20.40 15.64 7.68
CA GLY A 41 19.01 15.58 7.24
C GLY A 41 18.24 14.32 7.68
N PHE A 42 18.90 13.39 8.38
CA PHE A 42 18.25 12.23 8.97
C PHE A 42 17.34 12.63 10.14
N GLY A 43 16.17 11.99 10.22
CA GLY A 43 15.21 12.19 11.30
C GLY A 43 15.81 11.92 12.69
N GLN A 44 15.27 12.57 13.72
CA GLN A 44 15.70 12.35 15.09
C GLN A 44 15.04 11.10 15.68
N ILE A 45 15.82 10.25 16.37
CA ILE A 45 15.26 9.15 17.15
C ILE A 45 14.65 9.72 18.44
N ARG A 46 13.33 9.57 18.60
CA ARG A 46 12.64 9.87 19.86
C ARG A 46 12.51 8.60 20.68
N GLN A 47 13.25 8.53 21.79
CA GLN A 47 13.11 7.42 22.74
C GLN A 47 11.71 7.43 23.39
N SER A 48 11.20 6.24 23.71
CA SER A 48 9.89 6.04 24.35
C SER A 48 8.65 6.40 23.51
N THR A 49 8.80 6.57 22.18
CA THR A 49 7.68 6.77 21.25
C THR A 49 7.62 5.61 20.25
N LEU A 50 6.42 5.14 19.93
CA LEU A 50 6.18 4.16 18.86
C LEU A 50 5.59 4.88 17.64
N GLU A 51 6.04 4.51 16.44
CA GLU A 51 5.45 5.00 15.19
C GLU A 51 4.08 4.34 15.00
N SER A 52 3.03 5.16 14.95
CA SER A 52 1.68 4.71 14.64
C SER A 52 1.58 4.44 13.14
N SER A 53 0.75 3.47 12.75
CA SER A 53 0.43 3.24 11.34
C SER A 53 -0.13 4.52 10.72
N ASN A 54 0.30 4.82 9.49
CA ASN A 54 -0.22 5.92 8.68
C ASN A 54 -1.60 5.61 8.05
N VAL A 55 -2.13 4.40 8.28
CA VAL A 55 -3.40 3.93 7.72
C VAL A 55 -4.56 4.33 8.64
N ASN A 56 -5.53 5.06 8.09
CA ASN A 56 -6.80 5.36 8.77
C ASN A 56 -7.80 4.23 8.49
N VAL A 57 -8.10 3.44 9.51
CA VAL A 57 -9.03 2.29 9.40
C VAL A 57 -10.41 2.72 8.88
N THR A 58 -10.88 3.93 9.21
CA THR A 58 -12.19 4.41 8.75
C THR A 58 -12.21 4.64 7.23
N GLU A 59 -11.14 5.23 6.69
CA GLU A 59 -11.02 5.48 5.25
C GLU A 59 -10.84 4.17 4.48
N GLU A 60 -10.02 3.24 4.99
CA GLU A 60 -9.85 1.93 4.38
C GLU A 60 -11.14 1.10 4.34
N LEU A 61 -11.97 1.18 5.38
CA LEU A 61 -13.28 0.53 5.37
C LEU A 61 -14.22 1.13 4.32
N VAL A 62 -14.21 2.45 4.13
CA VAL A 62 -15.02 3.10 3.08
C VAL A 62 -14.53 2.70 1.69
N ASN A 63 -13.21 2.69 1.47
CA ASN A 63 -12.61 2.24 0.20
C ASN A 63 -12.96 0.77 -0.09
N MET A 64 -12.96 -0.09 0.93
CA MET A 64 -13.36 -1.49 0.78
C MET A 64 -14.85 -1.63 0.44
N ILE A 65 -15.73 -0.87 1.09
CA ILE A 65 -17.18 -0.85 0.77
C ILE A 65 -17.41 -0.34 -0.65
N GLU A 66 -16.67 0.67 -1.09
CA GLU A 66 -16.76 1.19 -2.45
C GLU A 66 -16.31 0.14 -3.48
N ALA A 67 -15.16 -0.50 -3.25
CA ALA A 67 -14.66 -1.57 -4.10
C ALA A 67 -15.66 -2.75 -4.20
N GLN A 68 -16.28 -3.13 -3.08
CA GLN A 68 -17.34 -4.14 -3.03
C GLN A 68 -18.57 -3.70 -3.83
N ARG A 69 -19.02 -2.46 -3.65
CA ARG A 69 -20.17 -1.92 -4.39
C ARG A 69 -19.91 -1.87 -5.89
N VAL A 70 -18.70 -1.49 -6.31
CA VAL A 70 -18.29 -1.54 -7.72
C VAL A 70 -18.34 -2.97 -8.26
N TYR A 71 -17.85 -3.94 -7.51
CA TYR A 71 -17.92 -5.36 -7.90
C TYR A 71 -19.37 -5.86 -8.02
N GLU A 72 -20.22 -5.53 -7.05
CA GLU A 72 -21.65 -5.88 -7.08
C GLU A 72 -22.39 -5.21 -8.25
N MET A 73 -22.11 -3.93 -8.49
CA MET A 73 -22.68 -3.20 -9.63
C MET A 73 -22.25 -3.81 -10.95
N ASN A 74 -20.95 -4.11 -11.12
CA ASN A 74 -20.44 -4.76 -12.32
C ASN A 74 -21.09 -6.13 -12.54
N SER A 75 -21.24 -6.93 -11.48
CA SER A 75 -21.90 -8.24 -11.54
C SER A 75 -23.38 -8.11 -11.94
N LYS A 76 -24.08 -7.10 -11.41
CA LYS A 76 -25.49 -6.83 -11.73
C LYS A 76 -25.68 -6.34 -13.16
N VAL A 77 -24.77 -5.50 -13.66
CA VAL A 77 -24.74 -5.06 -15.06
C VAL A 77 -24.53 -6.26 -15.98
N ILE A 78 -23.53 -7.11 -15.70
CA ILE A 78 -23.26 -8.34 -16.47
C ILE A 78 -24.52 -9.24 -16.51
N SER A 79 -25.12 -9.54 -15.36
CA SER A 79 -26.33 -10.38 -15.32
C SER A 79 -27.54 -9.77 -16.04
N SER A 80 -27.62 -8.44 -16.11
CA SER A 80 -28.70 -7.76 -16.84
C SER A 80 -28.45 -7.81 -18.34
N VAL A 81 -27.21 -7.63 -18.78
CA VAL A 81 -26.79 -7.83 -20.17
C VAL A 81 -27.05 -9.26 -20.61
N ASP A 82 -26.68 -10.26 -19.79
CA ASP A 82 -26.93 -11.67 -20.09
C ASP A 82 -28.43 -11.98 -20.27
N LYS A 83 -29.29 -11.39 -19.42
CA LYS A 83 -30.75 -11.53 -19.56
C LYS A 83 -31.27 -10.90 -20.85
N MET A 84 -30.77 -9.71 -21.22
CA MET A 84 -31.16 -9.06 -22.48
C MET A 84 -30.66 -9.84 -23.70
N MET A 85 -29.45 -10.39 -23.64
CA MET A 85 -28.87 -11.25 -24.68
C MET A 85 -29.66 -12.54 -24.87
N SER A 86 -30.09 -13.17 -23.77
CA SER A 86 -30.95 -14.37 -23.82
C SER A 86 -32.31 -14.06 -24.44
N PHE A 87 -32.93 -12.93 -24.07
CA PHE A 87 -34.21 -12.49 -24.63
C PHE A 87 -34.10 -12.22 -26.14
N ALA A 88 -33.05 -11.54 -26.59
CA ALA A 88 -32.83 -11.27 -28.02
C ALA A 88 -32.63 -12.56 -28.84
N ASN A 89 -31.94 -13.57 -28.28
CA ASN A 89 -31.77 -14.87 -28.94
C ASN A 89 -33.04 -15.73 -28.98
N GLN A 90 -33.99 -15.54 -28.05
CA GLN A 90 -35.27 -16.29 -28.04
C GLN A 90 -36.31 -15.72 -29.02
N GLN A 91 -36.09 -14.51 -29.55
CA GLN A 91 -37.04 -13.82 -30.42
C GLN A 91 -36.70 -13.94 -31.93
N LEU A 92 -35.67 -14.73 -32.26
CA LEU A 92 -35.31 -15.21 -33.61
C LEU A 92 -35.68 -16.69 -33.75
#